data_AF-A0A3A8Z9T3-F1
#
_entry.id   AF-A0A3A8Z9T3-F1
#
_cell.length_a   1.000
_cell.length_b   1.000
_cell.length_c   1.000
_cell.angle_alpha   90.00
_cell.angle_beta   90.00
_cell.angle_gamma   90.00
#
_symmetry.space_group_name_H-M   'P 1'
#
loop_
_entity.id
_entity.type
_entity.pdbx_description
1 polymer ?
#
loop_
_entity_poly.entity_id
_entity_poly.type
_entity_poly.pdbx_seq_one_letter_code
_entity_poly.pdbx_strand_id
1 'polypeptide(L)'
;MTIEELKKLIDSGEKIDIEFKKSQNELNKDLYESVCSFSNRDGGHIFLGIVDKTKEICGVNPDKIDKMKKDFTTAVNNPNKINPPMYLAPEDYEIDGKKILYIRVPEGTQVRRLNGRIFDRTYEGDIDITDNAELVYKMYGRKQNTYFVNKVYPNLGLEFLDFDIIKRAKKLAMGRVDNHAWADMNEEELRFLSKIIYFRLQFP
;
A
#
# COMPACT_ATOMS: atom_id res chain seq x y z
N MET A 1 18.50 4.71 -0.28
CA MET A 1 18.88 4.60 1.14
C MET A 1 20.40 4.55 1.22
N THR A 2 21.03 5.17 2.21
CA THR A 2 22.47 5.08 2.45
C THR A 2 22.79 3.98 3.47
N ILE A 3 24.04 3.48 3.49
CA ILE A 3 24.48 2.47 4.47
C ILE A 3 24.33 2.98 5.92
N GLU A 4 24.58 4.27 6.16
CA GLU A 4 24.42 4.87 7.49
C GLU A 4 22.96 4.90 7.96
N GLU A 5 22.03 5.20 7.05
CA GLU A 5 20.59 5.13 7.33
C GLU A 5 20.14 3.68 7.63
N LEU A 6 20.65 2.69 6.87
CA LEU A 6 20.41 1.28 7.15
C LEU A 6 20.89 0.90 8.55
N LYS A 7 22.14 1.24 8.91
CA LYS A 7 22.71 0.93 10.22
C LYS A 7 21.87 1.55 11.35
N LYS A 8 21.41 2.79 11.18
CA LYS A 8 20.51 3.44 12.15
C LYS A 8 19.19 2.69 12.32
N LEU A 9 18.57 2.23 11.24
CA LEU A 9 17.32 1.45 11.30
C LEU A 9 17.55 0.12 12.02
N ILE A 10 18.64 -0.60 11.66
CA ILE A 10 19.03 -1.87 12.28
C ILE A 10 19.27 -1.69 13.77
N ASP A 11 20.07 -0.68 14.18
CA ASP A 11 20.38 -0.41 15.57
C ASP A 11 19.13 -0.12 16.41
N SER A 12 18.14 0.53 15.78
CA SER A 12 16.88 0.90 16.43
C SER A 12 15.99 -0.28 16.82
N GLY A 13 16.28 -1.47 16.27
CA GLY A 13 15.56 -2.70 16.59
C GLY A 13 14.28 -2.91 15.77
N GLU A 14 13.71 -4.09 15.95
CA GLU A 14 12.40 -4.45 15.39
C GLU A 14 11.31 -3.57 15.99
N LYS A 15 10.40 -3.09 15.13
CA LYS A 15 9.33 -2.14 15.46
C LYS A 15 8.10 -2.43 14.61
N ILE A 16 7.06 -1.62 14.82
CA ILE A 16 5.84 -1.68 14.02
C ILE A 16 6.09 -1.48 12.52
N ASP A 17 7.18 -0.83 12.12
CA ASP A 17 7.58 -0.52 10.74
C ASP A 17 8.95 -1.10 10.34
N ILE A 18 9.58 -1.91 11.20
CA ILE A 18 10.89 -2.54 10.94
C ILE A 18 10.79 -4.02 11.27
N GLU A 19 11.13 -4.89 10.32
CA GLU A 19 11.11 -6.34 10.45
C GLU A 19 12.49 -6.92 10.12
N PHE A 20 13.00 -7.81 10.98
CA PHE A 20 14.24 -8.54 10.72
C PHE A 20 13.99 -10.02 10.47
N LYS A 21 14.48 -10.52 9.33
CA LYS A 21 14.43 -11.95 9.03
C LYS A 21 15.82 -12.49 8.76
N LYS A 22 16.15 -13.62 9.38
CA LYS A 22 17.46 -14.26 9.24
C LYS A 22 17.74 -14.66 7.79
N SER A 23 16.77 -15.28 7.09
CA SER A 23 16.73 -15.53 5.63
C SER A 23 18.10 -15.74 4.93
N GLN A 24 18.97 -16.61 5.45
CA GLN A 24 20.34 -16.72 4.92
C GLN A 24 20.40 -17.39 3.54
N ASN A 25 19.54 -18.38 3.27
CA ASN A 25 19.61 -19.18 2.03
C ASN A 25 18.31 -19.17 1.23
N GLU A 26 17.20 -18.78 1.85
CA GLU A 26 15.87 -18.76 1.27
C GLU A 26 15.02 -17.70 1.96
N LEU A 27 13.93 -17.31 1.30
CA LEU A 27 12.96 -16.39 1.87
C LEU A 27 12.17 -17.11 2.97
N ASN A 28 12.08 -16.47 4.13
CA ASN A 28 11.19 -16.86 5.22
C ASN A 28 9.73 -17.00 4.73
N LYS A 29 8.99 -18.00 5.24
CA LYS A 29 7.61 -18.30 4.79
C LYS A 29 6.63 -17.16 5.08
N ASP A 30 6.79 -16.56 6.25
CA ASP A 30 6.02 -15.43 6.81
C ASP A 30 6.44 -14.07 6.24
N LEU A 31 7.48 -14.00 5.38
CA LEU A 31 7.90 -12.74 4.73
C LEU A 31 6.74 -12.02 4.03
N TYR A 32 5.86 -12.79 3.38
CA TYR A 32 4.76 -12.21 2.63
C TYR A 32 3.64 -11.70 3.55
N GLU A 33 3.53 -12.21 4.78
CA GLU A 33 2.61 -11.71 5.80
C GLU A 33 3.06 -10.31 6.22
N SER A 34 4.35 -10.13 6.53
CA SER A 34 4.94 -8.83 6.87
C SER A 34 4.85 -7.82 5.72
N VAL A 35 5.06 -8.28 4.48
CA VAL A 35 4.86 -7.43 3.29
C VAL A 35 3.41 -6.98 3.16
N CYS A 36 2.44 -7.88 3.37
CA CYS A 36 1.02 -7.57 3.28
C CYS A 36 0.57 -6.62 4.40
N SER A 37 0.96 -6.91 5.64
CA SER A 37 0.60 -6.13 6.83
C SER A 37 1.20 -4.72 6.79
N PHE A 38 2.48 -4.57 6.41
CA PHE A 38 3.10 -3.26 6.21
C PHE A 38 2.39 -2.44 5.16
N SER A 39 2.03 -3.06 4.03
CA SER A 39 1.29 -2.34 2.99
C SER A 39 -0.12 -1.93 3.44
N ASN A 40 -0.76 -2.74 4.29
CA ASN A 40 -2.06 -2.43 4.89
C ASN A 40 -1.99 -1.37 6.01
N ARG A 41 -0.79 -0.96 6.41
CA ARG A 41 -0.50 0.09 7.39
C ARG A 41 0.38 1.17 6.76
N ASP A 42 1.28 1.75 7.56
CA ASP A 42 2.10 2.91 7.24
C ASP A 42 3.33 2.58 6.38
N GLY A 43 3.37 1.37 5.80
CA GLY A 43 4.56 0.82 5.15
C GLY A 43 5.56 0.29 6.17
N GLY A 44 6.77 0.01 5.70
CA GLY A 44 7.83 -0.49 6.57
C GLY A 44 9.12 -0.86 5.85
N HIS A 45 10.04 -1.38 6.64
CA HIS A 45 11.39 -1.78 6.28
C HIS A 45 11.57 -3.26 6.63
N ILE A 46 11.91 -4.09 5.66
CA ILE A 46 12.27 -5.49 5.92
C ILE A 46 13.74 -5.69 5.60
N PHE A 47 14.48 -6.30 6.52
CA PHE A 47 15.88 -6.67 6.32
C PHE A 47 16.04 -8.19 6.37
N LEU A 48 16.64 -8.76 5.33
CA LEU A 48 16.99 -10.17 5.26
C LEU A 48 18.49 -10.34 5.54
N GLY A 49 18.84 -11.33 6.36
CA GLY A 49 20.21 -11.55 6.82
C GLY A 49 20.49 -10.94 8.20
N ILE A 50 19.44 -10.63 8.98
CA ILE A 50 19.54 -10.10 10.35
C ILE A 50 18.71 -10.96 11.29
N VAL A 51 19.28 -11.33 12.43
CA VAL A 51 18.57 -12.05 13.49
C VAL A 51 17.76 -11.05 14.31
N ASP A 52 16.45 -11.23 14.39
CA ASP A 52 15.51 -10.36 15.13
C ASP A 52 16.01 -10.02 16.56
N LYS A 53 16.02 -11.01 17.46
CA LYS A 53 16.30 -10.76 18.90
C LYS A 53 17.67 -10.15 19.21
N THR A 54 18.70 -10.54 18.46
CA THR A 54 20.09 -10.13 18.74
C THR A 54 20.54 -8.98 17.85
N LYS A 55 19.81 -8.66 16.78
CA LYS A 55 20.21 -7.76 15.70
C LYS A 55 21.53 -8.17 15.03
N GLU A 56 21.92 -9.43 15.19
CA GLU A 56 23.15 -9.96 14.60
C GLU A 56 23.00 -9.97 13.08
N ILE A 57 23.88 -9.24 12.41
CA ILE A 57 24.02 -9.27 10.95
C ILE A 57 24.67 -10.60 10.58
N CYS A 58 23.88 -11.60 10.19
CA CYS A 58 24.38 -12.91 9.75
C CYS A 58 24.64 -12.96 8.24
N GLY A 59 24.04 -12.04 7.49
CA GLY A 59 24.14 -11.95 6.02
C GLY A 59 23.29 -12.97 5.28
N VAL A 60 23.07 -12.70 4.00
CA VAL A 60 22.47 -13.60 3.02
C VAL A 60 23.59 -14.25 2.22
N ASN A 61 23.43 -15.53 1.89
CA ASN A 61 24.35 -16.28 1.06
C ASN A 61 24.45 -15.64 -0.34
N PRO A 62 25.64 -15.16 -0.76
CA PRO A 62 25.82 -14.50 -2.05
C PRO A 62 25.32 -15.32 -3.24
N ASP A 63 25.49 -16.64 -3.21
CA ASP A 63 25.09 -17.55 -4.29
C ASP A 63 23.56 -17.70 -4.42
N LYS A 64 22.80 -17.22 -3.42
CA LYS A 64 21.34 -17.31 -3.37
C LYS A 64 20.65 -15.98 -3.60
N ILE A 65 21.37 -14.86 -3.59
CA ILE A 65 20.80 -13.51 -3.68
C ILE A 65 19.90 -13.35 -4.91
N ASP A 66 20.40 -13.70 -6.11
CA ASP A 66 19.64 -13.51 -7.34
C ASP A 66 18.37 -14.36 -7.38
N LYS A 67 18.47 -15.60 -6.89
CA LYS A 67 17.30 -16.49 -6.76
C LYS A 67 16.28 -15.90 -5.79
N MET A 68 16.72 -15.46 -4.61
CA MET A 68 15.84 -14.87 -3.60
C MET A 68 15.15 -13.59 -4.10
N LYS A 69 15.88 -12.71 -4.79
CA LYS A 69 15.29 -11.52 -5.42
C LYS A 69 14.24 -11.91 -6.46
N LYS A 70 14.54 -12.87 -7.33
CA LYS A 70 13.60 -13.36 -8.35
C LYS A 70 12.35 -14.00 -7.73
N ASP A 71 12.53 -14.87 -6.75
CA ASP A 71 11.45 -15.57 -6.05
C ASP A 71 10.53 -14.55 -5.35
N PHE A 72 11.12 -13.54 -4.69
CA PHE A 72 10.38 -12.45 -4.05
C PHE A 72 9.55 -11.66 -5.08
N THR A 73 10.19 -11.13 -6.12
CA THR A 73 9.53 -10.31 -7.15
C THR A 73 8.42 -11.08 -7.86
N THR A 74 8.64 -12.36 -8.17
CA THR A 74 7.63 -13.23 -8.78
C THR A 74 6.43 -13.42 -7.87
N ALA A 75 6.66 -13.61 -6.57
CA ALA A 75 5.60 -13.83 -5.60
C ALA A 75 4.76 -12.57 -5.34
N VAL A 76 5.37 -11.39 -5.21
CA VAL A 76 4.63 -10.14 -4.96
C VAL A 76 3.87 -9.62 -6.19
N ASN A 77 4.33 -9.98 -7.39
CA ASN A 77 3.65 -9.66 -8.65
C ASN A 77 2.56 -10.68 -9.03
N ASN A 78 2.45 -11.81 -8.31
CA ASN A 78 1.43 -12.81 -8.59
C ASN A 78 0.08 -12.38 -7.97
N PRO A 79 -0.95 -12.03 -8.78
CA PRO A 79 -2.24 -11.56 -8.27
C PRO A 79 -3.00 -12.63 -7.47
N ASN A 80 -2.69 -13.92 -7.67
CA ASN A 80 -3.30 -14.99 -6.87
C ASN A 80 -2.68 -15.08 -5.47
N LYS A 81 -1.45 -14.58 -5.30
CA LYS A 81 -0.74 -14.59 -4.02
C LYS A 81 -0.90 -13.26 -3.29
N ILE A 82 -0.60 -12.12 -3.93
CA ILE A 82 -0.86 -10.80 -3.35
C ILE A 82 -1.82 -10.03 -4.27
N ASN A 83 -2.94 -9.58 -3.72
CA ASN A 83 -3.95 -8.82 -4.46
C ASN A 83 -4.36 -7.54 -3.73
N PRO A 84 -4.26 -6.35 -4.35
CA PRO A 84 -3.60 -6.07 -5.63
C PRO A 84 -2.11 -6.44 -5.66
N PRO A 85 -1.55 -6.82 -6.83
CA PRO A 85 -0.13 -7.15 -6.95
C PRO A 85 0.74 -5.92 -6.67
N MET A 86 1.98 -6.18 -6.26
CA MET A 86 2.97 -5.13 -5.97
C MET A 86 4.23 -5.32 -6.79
N TYR A 87 4.85 -4.20 -7.16
CA TYR A 87 6.08 -4.16 -7.94
C TYR A 87 7.22 -3.71 -7.04
N LEU A 88 7.60 -4.58 -6.10
CA LEU A 88 8.70 -4.35 -5.16
C LEU A 88 9.90 -5.20 -5.55
N ALA A 89 11.10 -4.68 -5.35
CA ALA A 89 12.35 -5.39 -5.59
C ALA A 89 13.27 -5.23 -4.37
N PRO A 90 13.93 -6.30 -3.89
CA PRO A 90 14.92 -6.17 -2.84
C PRO A 90 16.19 -5.50 -3.36
N GLU A 91 16.71 -4.55 -2.60
CA GLU A 91 18.01 -3.90 -2.81
C GLU A 91 19.08 -4.63 -2.01
N ASP A 92 20.26 -4.83 -2.59
CA ASP A 92 21.41 -5.42 -1.89
C ASP A 92 22.33 -4.37 -1.30
N TYR A 93 22.71 -4.59 -0.05
CA TYR A 93 23.67 -3.77 0.67
C TYR A 93 24.77 -4.66 1.23
N GLU A 94 25.95 -4.09 1.45
CA GLU A 94 27.04 -4.75 2.15
C GLU A 94 27.33 -4.01 3.45
N ILE A 95 27.28 -4.74 4.56
CA ILE A 95 27.56 -4.24 5.90
C ILE A 95 28.56 -5.18 6.55
N ASP A 96 29.72 -4.66 6.92
CA ASP A 96 30.77 -5.38 7.63
C ASP A 96 31.16 -6.71 6.92
N GLY A 97 31.26 -6.65 5.58
CA GLY A 97 31.60 -7.78 4.71
C GLY A 97 30.47 -8.79 4.47
N LYS A 98 29.26 -8.53 4.98
CA LYS A 98 28.08 -9.40 4.82
C LYS A 98 27.04 -8.73 3.91
N LYS A 99 26.48 -9.50 2.98
CA LYS A 99 25.39 -9.04 2.12
C LYS A 99 24.06 -9.08 2.85
N ILE A 100 23.26 -8.02 2.72
CA ILE A 100 21.92 -7.89 3.30
C ILE A 100 20.96 -7.53 2.18
N LEU A 101 19.77 -8.12 2.18
CA LEU A 101 18.70 -7.70 1.28
C LEU A 101 17.72 -6.82 2.04
N TYR A 102 17.49 -5.63 1.51
CA TYR A 102 16.60 -4.63 2.07
C TYR A 102 15.38 -4.48 1.16
N ILE A 103 14.19 -4.46 1.76
CA ILE A 103 12.93 -4.28 1.04
C ILE A 103 12.19 -3.11 1.69
N ARG A 104 11.98 -2.03 0.93
CA ARG A 104 11.06 -0.96 1.30
C ARG A 104 9.64 -1.36 0.90
N VAL A 105 8.75 -1.50 1.88
CA VAL A 105 7.32 -1.69 1.61
C VAL A 105 6.62 -0.34 1.78
N PRO A 106 6.01 0.23 0.73
CA PRO A 106 5.25 1.46 0.86
C PRO A 106 3.89 1.20 1.52
N GLU A 107 3.35 2.25 2.15
CA GLU A 107 1.93 2.28 2.49
C GLU A 107 1.10 2.05 1.22
N GLY A 108 0.17 1.11 1.29
CA GLY A 108 -0.81 0.85 0.26
C GLY A 108 -2.00 1.79 0.32
N THR A 109 -2.54 2.14 -0.85
CA THR A 109 -3.78 2.94 -0.98
C THR A 109 -5.06 2.12 -0.90
N GLN A 110 -4.94 0.79 -1.05
CA GLN A 110 -6.05 -0.15 -1.01
C GLN A 110 -5.67 -1.29 -0.07
N VAL A 111 -6.67 -1.99 0.49
CA VAL A 111 -6.42 -3.19 1.29
C VAL A 111 -5.84 -4.29 0.38
N ARG A 112 -4.66 -4.78 0.74
CA ARG A 112 -3.99 -5.92 0.11
C ARG A 112 -4.34 -7.20 0.86
N ARG A 113 -4.46 -8.29 0.10
CA ARG A 113 -4.69 -9.65 0.60
C ARG A 113 -3.52 -10.53 0.22
N LEU A 114 -3.11 -11.40 1.14
CA LEU A 114 -2.17 -12.49 0.91
C LEU A 114 -2.95 -13.80 0.87
N ASN A 115 -2.95 -14.50 -0.26
CA ASN A 115 -3.70 -15.75 -0.49
C ASN A 115 -5.19 -15.62 -0.05
N GLY A 116 -5.80 -14.47 -0.34
CA GLY A 116 -7.18 -14.16 0.05
C GLY A 116 -7.37 -13.65 1.49
N ARG A 117 -6.35 -13.77 2.35
CA ARG A 117 -6.37 -13.34 3.76
C ARG A 117 -5.92 -11.88 3.91
N ILE A 118 -6.49 -11.17 4.88
CA ILE A 118 -6.14 -9.79 5.22
C ILE A 118 -5.29 -9.81 6.48
N PHE A 119 -4.06 -9.29 6.37
CA PHE A 119 -3.15 -9.13 7.49
C PHE A 119 -3.12 -7.67 7.94
N ASP A 120 -3.19 -7.44 9.25
CA ASP A 120 -2.91 -6.14 9.89
C ASP A 120 -1.56 -6.19 10.61
N ARG A 121 -0.92 -5.03 10.77
CA ARG A 121 0.32 -4.90 11.55
C ARG A 121 0.02 -4.37 12.93
N THR A 122 0.57 -5.03 13.95
CA THR A 122 0.51 -4.62 15.36
C THR A 122 1.90 -4.58 15.97
N TYR A 123 2.00 -4.20 17.25
CA TYR A 123 3.25 -4.28 18.00
C TYR A 123 3.74 -5.73 18.19
N GLU A 124 2.83 -6.71 18.19
CA GLU A 124 3.15 -8.13 18.34
C GLU A 124 3.43 -8.83 16.99
N GLY A 125 3.50 -8.06 15.90
CA GLY A 125 3.76 -8.55 14.54
C GLY A 125 2.52 -8.57 13.65
N ASP A 126 2.49 -9.57 12.77
CA ASP A 126 1.47 -9.73 11.73
C ASP A 126 0.27 -10.52 12.26
N ILE A 127 -0.93 -9.93 12.18
CA ILE A 127 -2.16 -10.59 12.63
C ILE A 127 -3.12 -10.80 11.46
N ASP A 128 -3.67 -12.00 11.35
CA ASP A 128 -4.71 -12.31 10.39
C ASP A 128 -6.07 -11.84 10.92
N ILE A 129 -6.63 -10.81 10.27
CA ILE A 129 -7.90 -10.21 10.68
C ILE A 129 -9.06 -10.63 9.80
N THR A 130 -8.85 -11.54 8.84
CA THR A 130 -9.81 -11.86 7.77
C THR A 130 -11.21 -12.15 8.29
N ASP A 131 -11.30 -12.90 9.40
CA ASP A 131 -12.56 -13.38 9.97
C ASP A 131 -13.11 -12.46 11.07
N ASN A 132 -12.42 -11.33 11.35
CA ASN A 132 -12.89 -10.30 12.27
C ASN A 132 -13.52 -9.13 11.50
N ALA A 133 -14.86 -9.19 11.36
CA ALA A 133 -15.62 -8.21 10.59
C ALA A 133 -15.38 -6.75 11.02
N GLU A 134 -15.22 -6.49 12.32
CA GLU A 134 -14.99 -5.14 12.84
C GLU A 134 -13.60 -4.60 12.45
N LEU A 135 -12.56 -5.41 12.61
CA LEU A 135 -11.19 -5.02 12.25
C LEU A 135 -11.05 -4.82 10.73
N VAL A 136 -11.68 -5.71 9.94
CA VAL A 136 -11.73 -5.58 8.48
C VAL A 136 -12.43 -4.28 8.08
N TYR A 137 -13.60 -4.00 8.64
CA TYR A 137 -14.32 -2.75 8.39
C TYR A 137 -13.47 -1.51 8.70
N LYS A 138 -12.82 -1.49 9.86
CA LYS A 138 -11.91 -0.41 10.27
C LYS A 138 -10.71 -0.27 9.32
N MET A 139 -10.18 -1.37 8.79
CA MET A 139 -9.05 -1.33 7.85
C MET A 139 -9.46 -0.71 6.51
N TYR A 140 -10.59 -1.14 5.94
CA TYR A 140 -11.11 -0.55 4.72
C TYR A 140 -11.42 0.94 4.90
N GLY A 141 -12.04 1.33 6.02
CA GLY A 141 -12.33 2.74 6.31
C GLY A 141 -11.08 3.62 6.39
N ARG A 142 -9.98 3.11 6.99
CA ARG A 142 -8.68 3.81 7.03
C ARG A 142 -8.13 4.06 5.62
N LYS A 143 -8.11 3.04 4.78
CA LYS A 143 -7.55 3.13 3.41
C LYS A 143 -8.40 3.98 2.46
N GLN A 144 -9.72 4.02 2.65
CA GLN A 144 -10.60 4.92 1.90
C GLN A 144 -10.33 6.40 2.20
N ASN A 145 -10.02 6.75 3.45
CA ASN A 145 -9.73 8.13 3.87
C ASN A 145 -8.39 8.67 3.33
N THR A 146 -7.47 7.80 2.90
CA THR A 146 -6.21 8.19 2.23
C THR A 146 -6.45 8.64 0.78
N TYR A 147 -7.62 8.35 0.20
CA TYR A 147 -8.03 8.82 -1.12
C TYR A 147 -8.71 10.19 -0.98
N PHE A 148 -8.04 11.27 -1.42
CA PHE A 148 -8.58 12.65 -1.30
C PHE A 148 -10.00 12.80 -1.87
N VAL A 149 -10.30 12.00 -2.90
CA VAL A 149 -11.56 11.99 -3.64
C VAL A 149 -12.73 11.43 -2.80
N ASN A 150 -12.43 10.62 -1.76
CA ASN A 150 -13.44 9.98 -0.90
C ASN A 150 -13.55 10.64 0.48
N LYS A 151 -12.72 11.65 0.75
CA LYS A 151 -12.73 12.36 2.02
C LYS A 151 -13.89 13.34 2.05
N VAL A 152 -14.84 13.13 2.94
CA VAL A 152 -15.93 14.07 3.18
C VAL A 152 -15.37 15.30 3.89
N TYR A 153 -15.51 16.47 3.27
CA TYR A 153 -15.19 17.76 3.88
C TYR A 153 -16.49 18.42 4.35
N PRO A 154 -16.83 18.39 5.66
CA PRO A 154 -18.13 18.85 6.17
C PRO A 154 -18.41 20.33 5.86
N ASN A 155 -17.37 21.13 5.67
CA ASN A 155 -17.44 22.57 5.42
C ASN A 155 -17.27 22.92 3.93
N LEU A 156 -17.23 21.94 3.02
CA LEU A 156 -17.13 22.18 1.59
C LEU A 156 -18.52 22.11 0.95
N GLY A 157 -19.21 23.24 0.92
CA GLY A 157 -20.51 23.39 0.26
C GLY A 157 -20.42 23.67 -1.24
N LEU A 158 -21.58 23.85 -1.88
CA LEU A 158 -21.69 24.11 -3.33
C LEU A 158 -21.07 25.46 -3.74
N GLU A 159 -20.94 26.37 -2.79
CA GLU A 159 -20.33 27.69 -2.97
C GLU A 159 -18.85 27.63 -3.35
N PHE A 160 -18.17 26.50 -3.11
CA PHE A 160 -16.77 26.29 -3.50
C PHE A 160 -16.60 25.70 -4.91
N LEU A 161 -17.69 25.39 -5.60
CA LEU A 161 -17.64 24.89 -6.99
C LEU A 161 -17.54 26.05 -7.97
N ASP A 162 -16.50 26.05 -8.80
CA ASP A 162 -16.38 27.00 -9.92
C ASP A 162 -17.34 26.61 -11.04
N PHE A 163 -18.38 27.42 -11.19
CA PHE A 163 -19.45 27.19 -12.15
C PHE A 163 -19.03 27.35 -13.60
N ASP A 164 -18.02 28.17 -13.86
CA ASP A 164 -17.49 28.35 -15.21
C ASP A 164 -16.70 27.12 -15.64
N ILE A 165 -16.03 26.45 -14.69
CA ILE A 165 -15.38 25.15 -14.94
C ILE A 165 -16.43 24.08 -15.28
N ILE A 166 -17.53 24.00 -14.53
CA ILE A 166 -18.61 23.03 -14.79
C ILE A 166 -19.23 23.26 -16.17
N LYS A 167 -19.51 24.52 -16.54
CA LYS A 167 -20.03 24.87 -17.88
C LYS A 167 -19.07 24.48 -19.00
N ARG A 168 -17.76 24.73 -18.82
CA ARG A 168 -16.71 24.32 -19.76
C ARG A 168 -16.65 22.79 -19.89
N ALA A 169 -16.71 22.06 -18.78
CA ALA A 169 -16.74 20.60 -18.76
C ALA A 169 -17.96 20.03 -19.52
N LYS A 170 -19.16 20.62 -19.32
CA LYS A 170 -20.37 20.25 -20.08
C LYS A 170 -20.19 20.46 -21.58
N LYS A 171 -19.65 21.61 -22.01
CA LYS A 171 -19.39 21.89 -23.43
C LYS A 171 -18.40 20.88 -24.04
N LEU A 172 -17.35 20.53 -23.30
CA LEU A 172 -16.37 19.52 -23.74
C LEU A 172 -16.97 18.11 -23.83
N ALA A 173 -17.81 17.72 -22.87
CA ALA A 173 -18.47 16.42 -22.86
C ALA A 173 -19.45 16.27 -24.03
N MET A 174 -20.27 17.30 -24.30
CA MET A 174 -21.19 17.35 -25.44
C MET A 174 -20.47 17.34 -26.79
N GLY A 175 -19.26 17.89 -26.88
CA GLY A 175 -18.46 17.88 -28.11
C GLY A 175 -17.75 16.55 -28.38
N ARG A 176 -17.70 15.62 -27.42
CA ARG A 176 -17.02 14.32 -27.54
C ARG A 176 -17.96 13.17 -27.85
N VAL A 177 -19.22 13.27 -27.45
CA VAL A 177 -20.22 12.20 -27.58
C VAL A 177 -21.53 12.82 -28.05
N ASP A 178 -22.02 12.39 -29.21
CA ASP A 178 -23.34 12.77 -29.69
C ASP A 178 -24.43 12.28 -28.72
N ASN A 179 -25.45 13.11 -28.46
CA ASN A 179 -26.51 12.86 -27.48
C ASN A 179 -25.99 12.59 -26.05
N HIS A 180 -24.94 13.30 -25.61
CA HIS A 180 -24.46 13.20 -24.23
C HIS A 180 -25.56 13.57 -23.23
N ALA A 181 -25.75 12.75 -22.18
CA ALA A 181 -26.80 12.90 -21.16
C ALA A 181 -26.84 14.28 -20.46
N TRP A 182 -25.75 15.05 -20.54
CA TRP A 182 -25.67 16.39 -19.94
C TRP A 182 -26.25 17.49 -20.83
N ALA A 183 -26.58 17.21 -22.09
CA ALA A 183 -27.12 18.19 -23.02
C ALA A 183 -28.40 18.84 -22.46
N ASP A 184 -29.33 17.99 -22.03
CA ASP A 184 -30.67 18.41 -21.58
C ASP A 184 -30.72 18.83 -20.11
N MET A 185 -29.62 18.67 -19.38
CA MET A 185 -29.57 18.98 -17.95
C MET A 185 -29.52 20.48 -17.69
N ASN A 186 -30.42 20.94 -16.83
CA ASN A 186 -30.45 22.30 -16.33
C ASN A 186 -29.36 22.53 -15.26
N GLU A 187 -29.22 23.78 -14.81
CA GLU A 187 -28.17 24.16 -13.88
C GLU A 187 -28.29 23.43 -12.53
N GLU A 188 -29.50 23.24 -12.00
CA GLU A 188 -29.74 22.51 -10.76
C GLU A 188 -29.46 21.00 -10.89
N GLU A 189 -29.80 20.41 -12.03
CA GLU A 189 -29.50 19.00 -12.33
C GLU A 189 -27.99 18.77 -12.47
N LEU A 190 -27.26 19.72 -13.03
CA LEU A 190 -25.78 19.69 -13.05
C LEU A 190 -25.20 19.86 -11.64
N ARG A 191 -25.79 20.71 -10.78
CA ARG A 191 -25.41 20.81 -9.35
C ARG A 191 -25.71 19.51 -8.61
N PHE A 192 -26.80 18.84 -8.93
CA PHE A 192 -27.16 17.56 -8.34
C PHE A 192 -26.25 16.44 -8.82
N LEU A 193 -25.83 16.44 -10.09
CA LEU A 193 -24.82 15.53 -10.59
C LEU A 193 -23.43 15.79 -10.02
N SER A 194 -23.04 17.04 -9.80
CA SER A 194 -21.79 17.31 -9.08
C SER A 194 -21.87 16.77 -7.66
N LYS A 195 -23.05 16.80 -7.00
CA LYS A 195 -23.28 16.08 -5.74
C LYS A 195 -23.19 14.56 -5.92
N ILE A 196 -23.78 13.96 -6.95
CA ILE A 196 -23.72 12.50 -7.18
C ILE A 196 -22.31 12.03 -7.53
N ILE A 197 -21.54 12.77 -8.33
CA ILE A 197 -20.13 12.44 -8.58
C ILE A 197 -19.35 12.49 -7.26
N TYR A 198 -19.67 13.45 -6.39
CA TYR A 198 -19.13 13.54 -5.03
C TYR A 198 -19.63 12.44 -4.08
N PHE A 199 -20.88 11.95 -4.24
CA PHE A 199 -21.52 10.92 -3.41
C PHE A 199 -21.25 9.48 -3.89
N ARG A 200 -21.04 9.25 -5.19
CA ARG A 200 -20.66 7.95 -5.77
C ARG A 200 -19.19 7.60 -5.47
N LEU A 201 -18.45 8.57 -4.93
CA LEU A 201 -17.16 8.41 -4.27
C LEU A 201 -17.28 8.15 -2.75
N GLN A 202 -18.48 8.21 -2.18
CA GLN A 202 -18.70 8.02 -0.73
C GLN A 202 -19.13 6.61 -0.33
N PHE A 203 -19.73 5.80 -1.20
CA PHE A 203 -20.04 4.38 -0.93
C PHE A 203 -20.06 3.57 -2.24
N PRO A 204 -19.58 2.30 -2.25
CA PRO A 204 -19.53 1.45 -3.44
C PRO A 204 -20.91 1.03 -3.96
#